data_AF-A0A1V6SBG5-F1
#
_entry.id   AF-A0A1V6SBG5-F1
#
_cell.length_a   1.000
_cell.length_b   1.000
_cell.length_c   1.000
_cell.angle_alpha   90.00
_cell.angle_beta   90.00
_cell.angle_gamma   90.00
#
_symmetry.space_group_name_H-M   'P 1'
#
loop_
_entity.id
_entity.type
_entity.pdbx_description
1 polymer ?
#
loop_
_entity_poly.entity_id
_entity_poly.type
_entity_poly.pdbx_seq_one_letter_code
_entity_poly.pdbx_strand_id
1 'polypeptide(L)'
;MQVQVWVLNLINRLPGPLVADDSYRLFSNPSGRIEYGVDHDMFAHRLALDIGAAPSFFQALAHGWQVIVFWAMGGTLNTKFRLVGPWAWSGAPRIIRDELLDTVTGRRSTIELITQLIMTAILCGIPSILLYLADLLVALCIRILQATSVVSSRPSKGDSEVRENRG
;
A
#
# COMPACT_ATOMS: atom_id res chain seq x y z
N MET A 1 -9.38 -8.71 13.82
CA MET A 1 -8.32 -7.67 13.74
C MET A 1 -8.35 -6.67 14.88
N GLN A 2 -9.43 -5.92 15.14
CA GLN A 2 -9.40 -4.80 16.11
C GLN A 2 -8.94 -5.21 17.53
N VAL A 3 -9.44 -6.33 18.05
CA VAL A 3 -9.00 -6.86 19.36
C VAL A 3 -7.50 -7.21 19.35
N GLN A 4 -6.97 -7.72 18.24
CA GLN A 4 -5.54 -8.06 18.12
C GLN A 4 -4.65 -6.80 18.21
N VAL A 5 -5.06 -5.71 17.57
CA VAL A 5 -4.39 -4.40 17.66
C VAL A 5 -4.47 -3.87 19.09
N TRP A 6 -5.65 -3.90 19.68
CA TRP A 6 -5.86 -3.44 21.05
C TRP A 6 -5.01 -4.20 22.07
N VAL A 7 -4.96 -5.54 21.97
CA VAL A 7 -4.11 -6.37 22.83
C VAL A 7 -2.63 -6.02 22.64
N LEU A 8 -2.15 -5.87 21.40
CA LEU A 8 -0.77 -5.47 21.12
C LEU A 8 -0.43 -4.10 21.69
N ASN A 9 -1.38 -3.16 21.67
CA ASN A 9 -1.24 -1.86 22.30
C ASN A 9 -1.10 -1.98 23.82
N LEU A 10 -1.94 -2.79 24.47
CA LEU A 10 -1.87 -3.02 25.92
C LEU A 10 -0.54 -3.61 26.38
N ILE A 11 0.03 -4.53 25.59
CA ILE A 11 1.32 -5.16 25.91
C ILE A 11 2.53 -4.39 25.35
N ASN A 12 2.34 -3.17 24.81
CA ASN A 12 3.38 -2.35 24.19
C ASN A 12 4.22 -3.08 23.13
N ARG A 13 3.57 -3.89 22.28
CA ARG A 13 4.21 -4.64 21.17
C ARG A 13 3.74 -4.19 19.80
N LEU A 14 3.22 -2.97 19.68
CA LEU A 14 2.95 -2.39 18.37
C LEU A 14 4.27 -2.06 17.64
N PRO A 15 4.38 -2.35 16.34
CA PRO A 15 5.60 -2.05 15.57
C PRO A 15 5.84 -0.56 15.39
N GLY A 16 4.81 0.28 15.52
CA GLY A 16 4.91 1.73 15.45
C GLY A 16 3.70 2.43 16.05
N PRO A 17 3.71 3.77 16.13
CA PRO A 17 2.56 4.53 16.58
C PRO A 17 1.39 4.37 15.60
N LEU A 18 0.16 4.32 16.14
CA LEU A 18 -1.05 4.28 15.31
C LEU A 18 -1.21 5.61 14.58
N VAL A 19 -1.37 5.55 13.27
CA VAL A 19 -1.55 6.73 12.42
C VAL A 19 -3.02 6.87 12.09
N ALA A 20 -3.60 8.02 12.46
CA ALA A 20 -4.96 8.38 12.09
C ALA A 20 -5.09 8.45 10.56
N ASP A 21 -6.00 7.65 10.01
CA ASP A 21 -6.30 7.56 8.60
C ASP A 21 -7.81 7.43 8.43
N ASP A 22 -8.38 8.25 7.56
CA ASP A 22 -9.82 8.27 7.28
C ASP A 22 -10.15 7.69 5.89
N SER A 23 -9.16 7.14 5.18
CA SER A 23 -9.32 6.60 3.82
C SER A 23 -10.32 5.45 3.72
N TYR A 24 -10.60 4.75 4.84
CA TYR A 24 -11.59 3.67 4.90
C TYR A 24 -13.01 4.15 5.24
N ARG A 25 -13.21 5.43 5.57
CA ARG A 25 -14.55 5.95 5.90
C ARG A 25 -15.33 6.16 4.61
N LEU A 26 -16.56 5.66 4.60
CA LEU A 26 -17.50 5.92 3.53
C LEU A 26 -18.08 7.32 3.69
N PHE A 27 -18.37 7.96 2.56
CA PHE A 27 -19.05 9.24 2.56
C PHE A 27 -20.47 9.06 3.11
N SER A 28 -20.73 9.65 4.27
CA SER A 28 -22.06 9.66 4.90
C SER A 28 -22.76 10.99 4.65
N ASN A 29 -24.08 10.94 4.44
CA ASN A 29 -24.89 12.14 4.36
C ASN A 29 -25.09 12.70 5.80
N PRO A 30 -24.69 13.95 6.10
CA PRO A 30 -24.84 14.52 7.44
C PRO A 30 -26.28 14.60 7.94
N SER A 31 -27.26 14.65 7.03
CA SER A 31 -28.69 14.69 7.37
C SER A 31 -29.35 13.30 7.39
N GLY A 32 -28.57 12.23 7.16
CA GLY A 32 -29.06 10.85 7.17
C GLY A 32 -29.06 10.25 8.57
N ARG A 33 -29.88 9.21 8.78
CA ARG A 33 -29.93 8.47 10.06
C ARG A 33 -28.59 7.80 10.43
N ILE A 34 -27.78 7.43 9.43
CA ILE A 34 -26.49 6.77 9.62
C ILE A 34 -25.41 7.79 9.26
N GLU A 35 -24.75 8.30 10.29
CA GLU A 35 -23.75 9.35 10.18
C GLU A 35 -22.33 8.78 9.99
N TYR A 36 -22.14 7.47 10.14
CA TYR A 36 -20.86 6.81 9.95
C TYR A 36 -20.98 5.53 9.13
N GLY A 37 -20.05 5.34 8.20
CA GLY A 37 -19.88 4.12 7.44
C GLY A 37 -18.40 3.86 7.25
N VAL A 38 -18.01 2.58 7.28
CA VAL A 38 -16.63 2.17 7.09
C VAL A 38 -16.60 1.04 6.09
N ASP A 39 -15.71 1.14 5.12
CA ASP A 39 -15.36 0.02 4.25
C ASP A 39 -14.62 -1.04 5.07
N HIS A 40 -15.24 -2.21 5.20
CA HIS A 40 -14.74 -3.27 6.06
C HIS A 40 -13.36 -3.79 5.60
N ASP A 41 -13.14 -3.86 4.29
CA ASP A 41 -11.93 -4.42 3.71
C ASP A 41 -10.76 -3.45 3.88
N MET A 42 -10.98 -2.17 3.57
CA MET A 42 -9.98 -1.13 3.80
C MET A 42 -9.65 -0.98 5.29
N PHE A 43 -10.66 -1.04 6.16
CA PHE A 43 -10.44 -0.97 7.60
C PHE A 43 -9.65 -2.17 8.13
N ALA A 44 -10.00 -3.38 7.73
CA ALA A 44 -9.27 -4.58 8.14
C ALA A 44 -7.83 -4.58 7.60
N HIS A 45 -7.61 -4.12 6.37
CA HIS A 45 -6.28 -3.96 5.80
C HIS A 45 -5.46 -2.92 6.54
N ARG A 46 -6.07 -1.79 6.91
CA ARG A 46 -5.39 -0.76 7.70
C ARG A 46 -4.92 -1.29 9.05
N LEU A 47 -5.79 -1.98 9.78
CA LEU A 47 -5.42 -2.64 11.03
C LEU A 47 -4.29 -3.67 10.85
N ALA A 48 -4.26 -4.37 9.71
CA ALA A 48 -3.19 -5.30 9.39
C ALA A 48 -1.84 -4.59 9.14
N LEU A 49 -1.86 -3.42 8.49
CA LEU A 49 -0.65 -2.59 8.32
C LEU A 49 -0.14 -2.10 9.69
N ASP A 50 -1.03 -1.61 10.54
CA ASP A 50 -0.68 -1.07 11.86
C ASP A 50 0.02 -2.10 12.77
N ILE A 51 -0.30 -3.38 12.62
CA ILE A 51 0.32 -4.46 13.40
C ILE A 51 1.39 -5.24 12.62
N GLY A 52 1.72 -4.84 11.39
CA GLY A 52 2.68 -5.55 10.53
C GLY A 52 2.25 -6.96 10.12
N ALA A 53 0.95 -7.20 10.05
CA ALA A 53 0.34 -8.47 9.64
C ALA A 53 -0.11 -8.50 8.17
N ALA A 54 0.07 -7.40 7.42
CA ALA A 54 -0.19 -7.35 6.00
C ALA A 54 0.95 -8.05 5.22
N PRO A 55 0.71 -9.22 4.59
CA PRO A 55 1.74 -9.92 3.83
C PRO A 55 2.09 -9.15 2.55
N SER A 56 3.39 -8.96 2.32
CA SER A 56 3.93 -8.53 1.02
C SER A 56 3.85 -9.66 -0.01
N PHE A 57 4.03 -9.32 -1.28
CA PHE A 57 4.02 -10.29 -2.39
C PHE A 57 4.97 -11.47 -2.15
N PHE A 58 6.22 -11.20 -1.78
CA PHE A 58 7.22 -12.26 -1.55
C PHE A 58 6.90 -13.10 -0.32
N GLN A 59 6.35 -12.50 0.73
CA GLN A 59 5.89 -13.23 1.91
C GLN A 59 4.72 -14.16 1.58
N ALA A 60 3.76 -13.71 0.75
CA ALA A 60 2.68 -14.55 0.27
C ALA A 60 3.21 -15.69 -0.63
N LEU A 61 4.17 -15.40 -1.51
CA LEU A 61 4.82 -16.38 -2.39
C LEU A 61 5.57 -17.47 -1.61
N ALA A 62 6.18 -17.14 -0.48
CA ALA A 62 6.82 -18.13 0.39
C ALA A 62 5.84 -19.21 0.89
N HIS A 63 4.53 -18.91 0.90
CA HIS A 63 3.46 -19.85 1.23
C HIS A 63 2.83 -20.51 0.00
N GLY A 64 3.44 -20.43 -1.19
CA GLY A 64 3.05 -21.14 -2.40
C GLY A 64 2.10 -20.38 -3.33
N TRP A 65 2.05 -20.81 -4.60
CA TRP A 65 1.37 -20.09 -5.68
C TRP A 65 -0.14 -19.91 -5.44
N GLN A 66 -0.81 -20.91 -4.88
CA GLN A 66 -2.24 -20.85 -4.52
C GLN A 66 -2.54 -19.72 -3.53
N VAL A 67 -1.64 -19.49 -2.57
CA VAL A 67 -1.77 -18.42 -1.58
C VAL A 67 -1.59 -17.06 -2.25
N ILE A 68 -0.74 -16.94 -3.28
CA ILE A 68 -0.60 -15.70 -4.05
C ILE A 68 -1.86 -15.38 -4.82
N VAL A 69 -2.46 -16.38 -5.47
CA VAL A 69 -3.71 -16.19 -6.22
C VAL A 69 -4.80 -15.67 -5.29
N PHE A 70 -4.97 -16.30 -4.12
CA PHE A 70 -5.90 -15.80 -3.11
C PHE A 70 -5.48 -14.45 -2.52
N TRP A 71 -4.18 -14.20 -2.33
CA TRP A 71 -3.68 -12.93 -1.80
C TRP A 71 -4.03 -11.76 -2.72
N ALA A 72 -3.90 -11.95 -4.04
CA ALA A 72 -4.17 -10.95 -5.05
C ALA A 72 -5.67 -10.78 -5.35
N MET A 73 -6.43 -11.88 -5.37
CA MET A 73 -7.82 -11.88 -5.87
C MET A 73 -8.87 -12.11 -4.78
N GLY A 74 -8.46 -12.59 -3.62
CA GLY A 74 -9.33 -12.89 -2.49
C GLY A 74 -9.64 -11.67 -1.64
N GLY A 75 -10.76 -11.75 -0.93
CA GLY A 75 -11.19 -10.69 -0.01
C GLY A 75 -10.26 -10.49 1.18
N THR A 76 -10.57 -9.49 1.98
CA THR A 76 -9.76 -9.08 3.11
C THR A 76 -10.10 -9.90 4.37
N LEU A 77 -9.82 -11.20 4.29
CA LEU A 77 -10.13 -12.16 5.36
C LEU A 77 -9.04 -12.21 6.43
N ASN A 78 -9.44 -12.41 7.69
CA ASN A 78 -8.54 -12.54 8.83
C ASN A 78 -7.44 -13.60 8.61
N THR A 79 -7.76 -14.70 7.92
CA THR A 79 -6.81 -15.78 7.63
C THR A 79 -5.62 -15.29 6.79
N LYS A 80 -5.84 -14.35 5.86
CA LYS A 80 -4.78 -13.72 5.04
C LYS A 80 -3.78 -12.97 5.92
N PHE A 81 -4.26 -12.28 6.95
CA PHE A 81 -3.43 -11.55 7.91
C PHE A 81 -2.84 -12.42 9.02
N ARG A 82 -3.03 -13.75 8.96
CA ARG A 82 -2.35 -14.71 9.83
C ARG A 82 -1.22 -15.44 9.10
N LEU A 83 -0.88 -15.02 7.89
CA LEU A 83 0.31 -15.52 7.18
C LEU A 83 1.60 -14.94 7.79
N VAL A 84 1.56 -13.68 8.21
CA VAL A 84 2.72 -12.97 8.78
C VAL A 84 2.30 -12.12 9.98
N GLY A 85 3.30 -11.58 10.68
CA GLY A 85 3.09 -10.65 11.80
C GLY A 85 2.96 -11.34 13.16
N PRO A 86 2.62 -10.56 14.22
CA PRO A 86 2.62 -11.04 15.61
C PRO A 86 1.61 -12.16 15.89
N TRP A 87 0.58 -12.28 15.04
CA TRP A 87 -0.50 -13.25 15.15
C TRP A 87 -0.44 -14.32 14.05
N ALA A 88 0.75 -14.56 13.49
CA ALA A 88 0.95 -15.57 12.46
C ALA A 88 0.52 -16.96 12.97
N TRP A 89 -0.10 -17.74 12.09
CA TRP A 89 -0.59 -19.09 12.39
C TRP A 89 -0.19 -20.07 11.28
N SER A 90 0.48 -21.16 11.65
CA SER A 90 0.97 -22.17 10.72
C SER A 90 -0.14 -22.88 9.93
N GLY A 91 -1.38 -22.89 10.41
CA GLY A 91 -2.53 -23.44 9.71
C GLY A 91 -3.13 -22.51 8.64
N ALA A 92 -2.80 -21.22 8.64
CA ALA A 92 -3.41 -20.24 7.74
C ALA A 92 -3.20 -20.55 6.24
N PRO A 93 -2.01 -20.98 5.78
CA PRO A 93 -1.81 -21.35 4.37
C PRO A 93 -2.68 -22.52 3.93
N ARG A 94 -2.94 -23.49 4.81
CA ARG A 94 -3.78 -24.66 4.50
C ARG A 94 -5.22 -24.25 4.26
N ILE A 95 -5.81 -23.49 5.17
CA ILE A 95 -7.20 -22.99 5.04
C ILE A 95 -7.35 -22.11 3.79
N ILE A 96 -6.34 -21.31 3.47
CA ILE A 96 -6.37 -20.50 2.24
C ILE A 96 -6.44 -21.39 1.01
N ARG A 97 -5.65 -22.46 0.94
CA ARG A 97 -5.60 -23.35 -0.23
C ARG A 97 -6.83 -24.23 -0.33
N ASP A 98 -7.29 -24.78 0.78
CA ASP A 98 -8.26 -25.87 0.79
C ASP A 98 -9.72 -25.37 0.88
N GLU A 99 -9.97 -24.19 1.47
CA GLU A 99 -11.33 -23.67 1.65
C GLU A 99 -11.56 -22.34 0.93
N LEU A 100 -10.64 -21.39 1.13
CA LEU A 100 -10.85 -20.02 0.66
C LEU A 100 -10.59 -19.87 -0.83
N LEU A 101 -9.56 -20.54 -1.35
CA LEU A 101 -9.26 -20.55 -2.78
C LEU A 101 -10.38 -21.24 -3.55
N ASP A 102 -10.90 -22.37 -3.04
CA ASP A 102 -12.06 -23.07 -3.61
C ASP A 102 -13.31 -22.19 -3.65
N THR A 103 -13.49 -21.29 -2.69
CA THR A 103 -14.59 -20.31 -2.75
C THR A 103 -14.38 -19.29 -3.87
N VAL A 104 -13.15 -18.90 -4.15
CA VAL A 104 -12.79 -17.94 -5.20
C VAL A 104 -12.84 -18.58 -6.60
N THR A 105 -12.38 -19.82 -6.74
CA THR A 105 -12.30 -20.56 -8.01
C THR A 105 -13.53 -21.40 -8.31
N GLY A 106 -14.30 -21.81 -7.30
CA GLY A 106 -15.48 -22.66 -7.46
C GLY A 106 -16.76 -21.89 -7.77
N ARG A 107 -16.86 -20.61 -7.38
CA ARG A 107 -17.99 -19.73 -7.73
C ARG A 107 -17.80 -18.96 -9.02
N ARG A 108 -16.55 -18.68 -9.41
CA ARG A 108 -16.21 -17.96 -10.63
C ARG A 108 -15.56 -18.91 -11.62
N SER A 109 -16.03 -18.89 -12.87
CA SER A 109 -15.32 -19.61 -13.93
C SER A 109 -13.86 -19.11 -13.98
N THR A 110 -12.89 -19.99 -14.28
CA THR A 110 -11.49 -19.57 -14.47
C THR A 110 -11.36 -18.45 -15.50
N ILE A 111 -12.27 -18.41 -16.47
CA ILE A 111 -12.40 -17.33 -17.45
C ILE A 111 -12.75 -16.00 -16.78
N GLU A 112 -13.63 -15.98 -15.79
CA GLU A 112 -14.00 -14.76 -15.06
C GLU A 112 -12.85 -14.26 -14.19
N LEU A 113 -12.08 -15.17 -13.58
CA LEU A 113 -10.85 -14.79 -12.88
C LEU A 113 -9.83 -14.14 -13.83
N ILE A 114 -9.59 -14.77 -14.98
CA ILE A 114 -8.66 -14.24 -15.99
C ILE A 114 -9.15 -12.90 -16.54
N THR A 115 -10.46 -12.79 -16.82
CA THR A 115 -11.08 -11.56 -17.33
C THR A 115 -10.98 -10.45 -16.30
N GLN A 116 -11.25 -10.73 -15.02
CA GLN A 116 -11.09 -9.77 -13.94
C GLN A 116 -9.63 -9.31 -13.81
N LEU A 117 -8.67 -10.23 -13.89
CA LEU A 117 -7.24 -9.91 -13.81
C LEU A 117 -6.81 -8.99 -14.97
N ILE A 118 -7.22 -9.32 -16.20
CA ILE A 118 -6.93 -8.52 -17.40
C ILE A 118 -7.59 -7.15 -17.28
N MET A 119 -8.86 -7.11 -16.88
CA MET A 119 -9.61 -5.86 -16.74
C MET A 119 -8.96 -4.96 -15.68
N THR A 120 -8.59 -5.50 -14.52
CA THR A 120 -7.88 -4.74 -13.47
C THR A 120 -6.49 -4.28 -13.95
N ALA A 121 -5.73 -5.12 -14.65
CA ALA A 121 -4.41 -4.76 -15.17
C ALA A 121 -4.49 -3.61 -16.20
N ILE A 122 -5.50 -3.63 -17.08
CA ILE A 122 -5.69 -2.58 -18.08
C ILE A 122 -6.21 -1.31 -17.42
N LEU A 123 -7.29 -1.40 -16.65
CA LEU A 123 -8.03 -0.22 -16.15
C LEU A 123 -7.29 0.48 -15.01
N CYS A 124 -6.56 -0.26 -14.19
CA CYS A 124 -5.81 0.29 -13.06
C CYS A 124 -4.31 0.35 -13.35
N GLY A 125 -3.74 -0.70 -13.97
CA GLY A 125 -2.30 -0.78 -14.20
C GLY A 125 -1.78 0.25 -15.19
N ILE A 126 -2.40 0.37 -16.37
CA ILE A 126 -1.93 1.30 -17.41
C ILE A 126 -1.97 2.76 -16.92
N PRO A 127 -3.09 3.28 -16.36
CA PRO A 127 -3.12 4.64 -15.84
C PRO A 127 -2.12 4.88 -14.70
N SER A 128 -1.94 3.90 -13.81
CA SER A 128 -0.98 4.03 -12.70
C SER A 128 0.45 4.16 -13.19
N ILE A 129 0.85 3.38 -14.20
CA ILE A 129 2.19 3.48 -14.80
C ILE A 129 2.38 4.84 -15.47
N LEU A 130 1.38 5.30 -16.22
CA LEU A 130 1.43 6.62 -16.87
C LEU A 130 1.59 7.76 -15.86
N LEU A 131 0.82 7.74 -14.77
CA LEU A 131 0.91 8.74 -13.71
C LEU A 131 2.27 8.69 -13.00
N TYR A 132 2.79 7.49 -12.74
CA TYR A 132 4.12 7.33 -12.13
C TYR A 132 5.25 7.88 -13.02
N LEU A 133 5.20 7.61 -14.33
CA LEU A 133 6.17 8.15 -15.28
C LEU A 133 6.09 9.67 -15.39
N ALA A 134 4.88 10.23 -15.36
CA ALA A 134 4.67 11.68 -15.34
C ALA A 134 5.26 12.31 -14.06
N ASP A 135 5.02 11.71 -12.90
CA ASP A 135 5.58 12.18 -11.62
C ASP A 135 7.12 12.13 -11.62
N LEU A 136 7.71 11.05 -12.14
CA LEU A 136 9.15 10.91 -12.29
C LEU A 136 9.74 12.01 -13.18
N LEU A 137 9.05 12.35 -14.27
CA LEU A 137 9.48 13.39 -15.20
C LEU A 137 9.39 14.77 -14.57
N VAL A 138 8.31 15.08 -13.84
CA VAL A 138 8.17 16.33 -13.09
C VAL A 138 9.26 16.45 -12.03
N ALA A 139 9.50 15.38 -11.26
CA ALA A 139 10.55 15.36 -10.25
C ALA A 139 11.95 15.59 -10.85
N LEU A 140 12.22 15.01 -12.02
CA LEU A 140 13.47 15.23 -12.75
C LEU A 140 13.61 16.70 -13.20
N CYS A 141 12.56 17.29 -13.79
CA CYS A 141 12.55 18.69 -14.20
C CYS A 141 12.81 19.64 -13.02
N ILE A 142 12.16 19.40 -11.87
CA ILE A 142 12.38 20.20 -10.65
C ILE A 142 13.85 20.09 -10.19
N ARG A 143 14.43 18.88 -10.16
CA ARG A 143 15.83 18.68 -9.77
C ARG A 143 16.81 19.38 -10.72
N ILE A 144 16.54 19.39 -12.03
CA ILE A 144 17.37 20.09 -13.02
C ILE A 144 17.30 21.61 -12.80
N LEU A 145 16.11 22.16 -12.59
CA LEU A 145 15.93 23.60 -12.32
C LEU A 145 16.61 24.04 -11.02
N GLN A 146 16.60 23.21 -9.98
CA GLN A 146 17.33 23.47 -8.75
C GLN A 146 18.85 23.39 -8.94
N ALA A 147 19.34 22.46 -9.77
CA ALA A 147 20.78 22.37 -10.06
C ALA A 147 21.29 23.60 -10.83
N THR A 148 20.51 24.13 -11.78
CA THR A 148 20.89 25.32 -12.55
C THR A 148 20.83 26.60 -11.71
N SER A 149 19.89 26.73 -10.78
CA SER A 149 19.81 27.89 -9.88
C SER A 149 20.98 27.93 -8.87
N VAL A 150 21.47 26.77 -8.42
CA VAL A 150 22.67 26.66 -7.55
C VAL A 150 23.97 27.00 -8.31
N VAL A 151 24.05 26.68 -9.60
CA VAL A 151 25.21 27.06 -10.44
C VAL A 151 25.22 28.57 -10.72
N SER A 152 24.06 29.17 -10.97
CA SER A 152 23.91 30.61 -11.22
C SER A 152 24.26 31.48 -10.00
N SER A 153 24.12 30.95 -8.80
CA SER A 153 24.42 31.66 -7.54
C SER A 153 25.88 31.56 -7.08
N ARG A 154 26.76 30.86 -7.82
CA ARG A 154 28.21 30.92 -7.56
C ARG A 154 28.76 32.24 -8.10
N PRO A 155 29.37 33.10 -7.26
CA PRO A 155 29.93 34.37 -7.74
C PRO A 155 31.04 34.11 -8.77
N SER A 156 31.01 34.89 -9.86
CA SER A 156 32.05 34.91 -10.88
C SER A 156 33.39 35.21 -10.21
N LYS A 157 34.37 34.31 -10.40
CA LYS A 157 35.74 34.45 -9.88
C LYS A 157 36.46 35.70 -10.41
N GLY A 158 35.89 36.39 -11.41
CA GLY A 158 36.42 37.63 -11.97
C GLY A 158 36.15 38.91 -11.15
N ASP A 159 35.18 38.91 -10.23
CA ASP A 159 34.87 40.12 -9.44
C ASP A 159 35.71 40.23 -8.16
N SER A 160 36.39 39.15 -7.76
CA SER A 160 37.27 39.12 -6.58
C SER A 160 38.65 39.73 -6.87
N GLU A 161 39.21 39.47 -8.06
CA GLU A 161 40.53 39.99 -8.46
C GLU A 161 40.53 41.50 -8.74
N VAL A 162 39.41 42.07 -9.18
CA VAL A 162 39.30 43.52 -9.45
C VAL A 162 39.25 44.34 -8.15
N ARG A 163 38.80 43.74 -7.03
CA ARG A 163 38.79 44.40 -5.72
C ARG A 163 40.12 44.34 -4.98
N GLU A 164 40.94 43.34 -5.25
CA GLU A 164 42.28 43.19 -4.63
C GLU A 164 43.33 44.10 -5.29
N ASN A 165 43.17 44.44 -6.58
CA ASN A 165 44.06 45.35 -7.30
C ASN A 165 43.73 46.86 -7.15
N ARG A 166 42.79 47.22 -6.27
CA ARG A 166 42.42 48.62 -5.96
C ARG A 166 42.72 49.03 -4.51
N GLY A 167 43.43 48.18 -3.75
CA GLY A 167 43.93 48.47 -2.40
C GLY A 167 45.36 48.99 -2.42
#